data_AF-A0A7M3Z311-F1
#
_entry.id   AF-A0A7M3Z311-F1
#
_cell.length_a   1.000
_cell.length_b   1.000
_cell.length_c   1.000
_cell.angle_alpha   90.00
_cell.angle_beta   90.00
_cell.angle_gamma   90.00
#
_symmetry.space_group_name_H-M   'P 1'
#
loop_
_entity.id
_entity.type
_entity.pdbx_description
1 polymer ?
#
loop_
_entity_poly.entity_id
_entity_poly.type
_entity_poly.pdbx_seq_one_letter_code
_entity_poly.pdbx_strand_id
1 'polypeptide(L)'
;MIRLSSSVLIADFLLDSDGKLNIQQHLHIPLETWNPGSIQGLRTSEGKTRFQHRRQSIYLSSELRVPEWGAALLEEWLLSMRSAVNRPKDRTQRINEIKRLKLSIERNLESASLTKVADEATSLDGQLDRINNRLAN
;
A
#
# COMPACT_ATOMS: atom_id res chain seq x y z
N MET A 1 -12.03 -18.89 8.07
CA MET A 1 -11.94 -17.41 8.13
C MET A 1 -12.94 -16.84 7.16
N ILE A 2 -13.59 -15.74 7.51
CA ILE A 2 -14.71 -15.15 6.75
C ILE A 2 -14.44 -13.66 6.58
N ARG A 3 -14.55 -13.16 5.35
CA ARG A 3 -14.52 -11.74 5.03
C ARG A 3 -15.95 -11.20 5.03
N LEU A 4 -16.19 -10.12 5.77
CA LEU A 4 -17.46 -9.40 5.81
C LEU A 4 -17.32 -8.05 5.07
N SER A 5 -18.38 -7.24 5.04
CA SER A 5 -18.41 -5.95 4.32
C SER A 5 -17.47 -4.91 4.93
N SER A 6 -17.35 -4.88 6.26
CA SER A 6 -16.55 -3.91 7.03
C SER A 6 -15.74 -4.56 8.16
N SER A 7 -15.50 -5.87 8.08
CA SER A 7 -14.78 -6.62 9.11
C SER A 7 -14.30 -7.97 8.61
N VAL A 8 -13.45 -8.63 9.40
CA VAL A 8 -13.09 -10.04 9.21
C VAL A 8 -13.44 -10.84 10.45
N LEU A 9 -13.78 -12.11 10.26
CA LEU A 9 -14.18 -13.03 11.32
C LEU A 9 -13.37 -14.33 11.20
N ILE A 10 -12.77 -14.74 12.31
CA ILE A 10 -12.27 -16.08 12.51
C ILE A 10 -13.24 -16.77 13.45
N ALA A 11 -13.76 -17.94 13.10
CA ALA A 11 -14.66 -18.69 13.95
C ALA A 11 -14.27 -20.16 13.94
N ASP A 12 -14.32 -20.76 15.12
CA ASP A 12 -14.24 -22.20 15.35
C ASP A 12 -15.66 -22.73 15.51
N PHE A 13 -16.00 -23.72 14.70
CA PHE A 13 -17.35 -24.28 14.63
C PHE A 13 -17.32 -25.71 15.15
N LEU A 14 -18.30 -26.02 16.01
CA LEU A 14 -18.54 -27.37 16.47
C LEU A 14 -19.84 -27.86 15.83
N LEU A 15 -19.77 -29.03 15.19
CA LEU A 15 -20.94 -29.69 14.64
C LEU A 15 -21.63 -30.44 15.78
N ASP A 16 -22.85 -30.02 16.08
CA ASP A 16 -23.71 -30.70 17.05
C ASP A 16 -24.20 -32.04 16.48
N SER A 17 -24.55 -32.95 17.38
CA SER A 17 -25.16 -34.25 17.09
C SER A 17 -26.45 -34.16 16.26
N ASP A 18 -27.17 -33.04 16.34
CA ASP A 18 -28.34 -32.71 15.52
C ASP A 18 -27.99 -32.13 14.14
N GLY A 19 -26.71 -32.07 13.77
CA GLY A 19 -26.23 -31.49 12.50
C GLY A 19 -26.22 -29.96 12.47
N LYS A 20 -26.43 -29.29 13.62
CA LYS A 20 -26.33 -27.83 13.73
C LYS A 20 -24.89 -27.38 13.94
N LEU A 21 -24.46 -26.36 13.21
CA LEU A 21 -23.16 -25.73 13.44
C LEU A 21 -23.29 -24.67 14.52
N ASN A 22 -22.59 -24.88 15.64
CA ASN A 22 -22.50 -23.93 16.75
C ASN A 22 -21.13 -23.25 16.75
N ILE A 23 -21.08 -21.96 17.04
CA ILE A 23 -19.82 -21.22 17.18
C ILE A 23 -19.26 -21.48 18.57
N GLN A 24 -18.13 -22.17 18.65
CA GLN A 24 -17.44 -22.43 19.92
C GLN A 24 -16.62 -21.22 20.36
N GLN A 25 -15.85 -20.64 19.43
CA GLN A 25 -15.05 -19.44 19.66
C GLN A 25 -15.01 -18.61 18.39
N HIS A 26 -14.92 -17.29 18.52
CA HIS A 26 -14.66 -16.44 17.37
C HIS A 26 -13.78 -15.24 17.74
N LEU A 27 -13.08 -14.71 16.74
CA LEU A 27 -12.35 -13.44 16.78
C LEU A 27 -12.91 -12.56 15.68
N HIS A 28 -13.60 -11.50 16.07
CA HIS A 28 -14.14 -10.49 15.16
C HIS A 28 -13.24 -9.27 15.15
N ILE A 29 -12.85 -8.80 13.96
CA ILE A 29 -11.95 -7.66 13.79
C ILE A 29 -12.66 -6.63 12.89
N PRO A 30 -13.30 -5.62 13.50
CA PRO A 30 -13.89 -4.50 12.79
C PRO A 30 -12.83 -3.63 12.10
N LEU A 31 -13.13 -3.21 10.86
CA LEU A 31 -12.26 -2.32 10.09
C LEU A 31 -11.95 -1.01 10.81
N GLU A 32 -12.93 -0.47 11.54
CA GLU A 32 -12.81 0.78 12.31
C GLU A 32 -11.81 0.68 13.47
N THR A 33 -11.65 -0.52 14.03
CA THR A 33 -10.77 -0.78 15.17
C THR A 33 -9.42 -1.36 14.75
N TRP A 34 -9.27 -1.72 13.49
CA TRP A 34 -8.08 -2.33 12.95
C TRP A 34 -7.03 -1.30 12.56
N ASN A 35 -5.78 -1.58 12.93
CA ASN A 35 -4.59 -0.87 12.45
C ASN A 35 -3.68 -1.84 11.69
N PRO A 36 -2.95 -1.40 10.66
CA PRO A 36 -2.00 -2.27 9.95
C PRO A 36 -1.01 -2.94 10.92
N GLY A 37 -0.88 -4.26 10.80
CA GLY A 37 0.01 -5.08 11.64
C GLY A 37 -0.52 -5.33 13.06
N SER A 38 -1.79 -4.99 13.34
CA SER A 38 -2.41 -5.24 14.65
C SER A 38 -2.93 -6.67 14.83
N ILE A 39 -2.89 -7.49 13.78
CA ILE A 39 -3.24 -8.91 13.81
C ILE A 39 -1.96 -9.73 13.90
N GLN A 40 -1.89 -10.60 14.90
CA GLN A 40 -0.76 -11.50 15.12
C GLN A 40 -1.21 -12.95 15.01
N GLY A 41 -0.47 -13.74 14.25
CA GLY A 41 -0.60 -15.20 14.18
C GLY A 41 0.65 -15.83 14.78
N LEU A 42 0.49 -16.69 15.79
CA LEU A 42 1.61 -17.34 16.49
C LEU A 42 1.31 -18.83 16.68
N ARG A 43 2.32 -19.68 16.52
CA ARG A 43 2.24 -21.09 16.92
C ARG A 43 2.46 -21.19 18.43
N THR A 44 1.54 -21.86 19.14
CA THR A 44 1.72 -22.15 20.57
C THR A 44 2.62 -23.37 20.77
N SER A 45 3.19 -23.51 21.96
CA SER A 45 3.96 -24.70 22.36
C SER A 45 3.15 -26.00 22.30
N GLU A 46 1.82 -25.91 22.40
CA GLU A 46 0.88 -27.04 22.24
C GLU A 46 0.57 -27.38 20.77
N GLY A 47 1.21 -26.73 19.80
CA GLY A 47 0.99 -26.97 18.38
C GLY A 47 -0.26 -26.28 17.79
N LYS A 48 -1.04 -25.57 18.60
CA LYS A 48 -2.22 -24.80 18.14
C LYS A 48 -1.79 -23.47 17.53
N THR A 49 -2.61 -22.96 16.61
CA THR A 49 -2.41 -21.63 16.04
C THR A 49 -3.24 -20.61 16.81
N ARG A 50 -2.58 -19.58 17.37
CA ARG A 50 -3.23 -18.47 18.07
C ARG A 50 -3.28 -17.26 17.14
N PHE A 51 -4.48 -16.77 16.88
CA PHE A 51 -4.68 -15.43 16.31
C PHE A 51 -5.05 -14.46 17.41
N GLN A 52 -4.45 -13.27 17.39
CA GLN A 52 -4.68 -12.23 18.37
C GLN A 52 -4.89 -10.89 17.70
N HIS A 53 -5.87 -10.14 18.20
CA HIS A 53 -6.06 -8.73 17.89
C HIS A 53 -6.48 -8.01 19.19
N ARG A 54 -5.70 -7.00 19.59
CA ARG A 54 -5.89 -6.27 20.85
C ARG A 54 -5.96 -7.24 22.06
N ARG A 55 -7.07 -7.23 22.79
CA ARG A 55 -7.35 -8.08 23.97
C ARG A 55 -8.06 -9.39 23.63
N GLN A 56 -8.39 -9.63 22.36
CA GLN A 56 -9.11 -10.82 21.93
C GLN A 56 -8.16 -11.79 21.22
N SER A 57 -8.38 -13.08 21.48
CA SER A 57 -7.63 -14.15 20.83
C SER A 57 -8.53 -15.35 20.54
N ILE A 58 -8.14 -16.12 19.55
CA ILE A 58 -8.74 -17.42 19.20
C ILE A 58 -7.63 -18.44 19.00
N TYR A 59 -7.89 -19.67 19.44
CA TYR A 59 -6.97 -20.79 19.32
C TYR A 59 -7.59 -21.81 18.37
N LEU A 60 -6.88 -22.15 17.30
CA LEU A 60 -7.32 -23.12 16.32
C LEU A 60 -6.39 -24.33 16.37
N SER A 61 -6.99 -25.52 16.46
CA SER A 61 -6.30 -26.81 16.40
C SER A 61 -5.79 -27.17 15.00
N SER A 62 -6.07 -26.33 14.00
CA SER A 62 -5.79 -26.59 12.60
C SER A 62 -4.30 -26.60 12.29
N GLU A 63 -3.89 -27.56 11.45
CA GLU A 63 -2.62 -27.60 10.69
C GLU A 63 -2.52 -26.48 9.64
N LEU A 64 -2.97 -25.27 9.99
CA LEU A 64 -2.78 -24.09 9.16
C LEU A 64 -1.30 -23.99 8.80
N ARG A 65 -1.03 -23.79 7.49
CA ARG A 65 0.24 -23.23 7.02
C ARG A 65 0.62 -22.06 7.94
N VAL A 66 1.92 -21.92 8.20
CA VAL A 66 2.62 -20.78 8.83
C VAL A 66 1.66 -19.71 9.38
N PRO A 67 1.39 -19.67 10.70
CA PRO A 67 0.40 -18.79 11.34
C PRO A 67 0.35 -17.33 10.84
N GLU A 68 1.52 -16.82 10.47
CA GLU A 68 1.78 -15.49 9.93
C GLU A 68 1.05 -15.26 8.60
N TRP A 69 0.88 -16.30 7.78
CA TRP A 69 0.08 -16.26 6.56
C TRP A 69 -1.39 -15.92 6.85
N GLY A 70 -1.97 -16.54 7.87
CA GLY A 70 -3.35 -16.28 8.26
C GLY A 70 -3.55 -14.84 8.73
N ALA A 71 -2.59 -14.30 9.48
CA ALA A 71 -2.61 -12.91 9.90
C ALA A 71 -2.48 -11.96 8.69
N ALA A 72 -1.53 -12.23 7.78
CA ALA A 72 -1.32 -11.46 6.57
C ALA A 72 -2.56 -11.43 5.65
N LEU A 73 -3.25 -12.57 5.51
CA LEU A 73 -4.49 -12.66 4.73
C LEU A 73 -5.59 -11.76 5.30
N LEU A 74 -5.76 -11.77 6.62
CA LEU A 74 -6.77 -10.94 7.30
C LEU A 74 -6.44 -9.45 7.18
N GLU A 75 -5.16 -9.10 7.31
CA GLU A 75 -4.64 -7.74 7.09
C GLU A 75 -4.87 -7.29 5.64
N GLU A 76 -4.63 -8.15 4.64
CA GLU A 76 -4.88 -7.86 3.23
C GLU A 76 -6.38 -7.60 2.96
N TRP A 77 -7.27 -8.42 3.53
CA TRP A 77 -8.70 -8.23 3.39
C TRP A 77 -9.16 -6.91 3.99
N LEU A 78 -8.71 -6.57 5.20
CA LEU A 78 -9.02 -5.30 5.86
C LEU A 78 -8.43 -4.11 5.10
N LEU A 79 -7.21 -4.23 4.57
CA LEU A 79 -6.61 -3.21 3.73
C LEU A 79 -7.41 -2.97 2.45
N SER A 80 -7.87 -4.05 1.80
CA SER A 80 -8.69 -3.96 0.59
C SER A 80 -10.05 -3.29 0.86
N MET A 81 -10.67 -3.59 2.03
CA MET A 81 -11.91 -2.95 2.47
C MET A 81 -11.69 -1.47 2.79
N ARG A 82 -10.63 -1.13 3.53
CA ARG A 82 -10.24 0.26 3.79
C ARG A 82 -10.03 1.02 2.49
N SER A 83 -9.41 0.39 1.50
CA SER A 83 -9.15 0.99 0.18
C SER A 83 -10.42 1.14 -0.66
N ALA A 84 -11.42 0.27 -0.48
CA ALA A 84 -12.73 0.40 -1.12
C ALA A 84 -13.59 1.50 -0.47
N VAL A 85 -13.54 1.62 0.87
CA VAL A 85 -14.21 2.70 1.64
C VAL A 85 -13.51 4.05 1.40
N ASN A 86 -12.17 4.06 1.38
CA ASN A 86 -11.34 5.21 1.01
C ASN A 86 -11.18 5.35 -0.52
N ARG A 87 -12.13 4.88 -1.31
CA ARG A 87 -12.24 5.22 -2.73
C ARG A 87 -13.22 6.38 -3.00
N PRO A 88 -12.95 7.64 -2.59
CA PRO A 88 -13.71 8.79 -3.07
C PRO A 88 -12.78 9.83 -3.72
N LYS A 89 -13.17 10.54 -4.79
CA LYS A 89 -12.53 11.81 -5.23
C LYS A 89 -11.01 11.80 -5.60
N ASP A 90 -10.26 10.79 -5.20
CA ASP A 90 -8.80 10.77 -5.18
C ASP A 90 -8.23 10.34 -6.54
N ARG A 91 -8.96 9.56 -7.35
CA ARG A 91 -8.51 9.32 -8.72
C ARG A 91 -8.42 10.64 -9.51
N THR A 92 -9.42 11.51 -9.39
CA THR A 92 -9.41 12.81 -10.07
C THR A 92 -8.38 13.75 -9.46
N GLN A 93 -8.26 13.78 -8.13
CA GLN A 93 -7.30 14.63 -7.42
C GLN A 93 -5.85 14.21 -7.68
N ARG A 94 -5.56 12.90 -7.64
CA ARG A 94 -4.27 12.29 -7.96
C ARG A 94 -3.94 12.39 -9.45
N ILE A 95 -4.92 12.28 -10.36
CA ILE A 95 -4.73 12.62 -11.77
C ILE A 95 -4.39 14.11 -11.93
N ASN A 96 -5.04 15.00 -11.18
CA ASN A 96 -4.76 16.44 -11.26
C ASN A 96 -3.39 16.80 -10.67
N GLU A 97 -2.96 16.14 -9.60
CA GLU A 97 -1.61 16.27 -9.04
C GLU A 97 -0.55 15.75 -10.01
N ILE A 98 -0.76 14.57 -10.61
CA ILE A 98 0.14 14.02 -11.64
C ILE A 98 0.19 14.95 -12.86
N LYS A 99 -0.94 15.53 -13.29
CA LYS A 99 -0.97 16.52 -14.37
C LYS A 99 -0.19 17.79 -14.02
N ARG A 100 -0.29 18.28 -12.78
CA ARG A 100 0.48 19.45 -12.30
C ARG A 100 1.97 19.15 -12.21
N LEU A 101 2.34 17.97 -11.72
CA LEU A 101 3.74 17.51 -11.67
C LEU A 101 4.31 17.36 -13.08
N LYS A 102 3.56 16.76 -14.01
CA LYS A 102 3.93 16.67 -15.43
C LYS A 102 4.17 18.06 -16.03
N LEU A 103 3.24 18.99 -15.84
CA LEU A 103 3.37 20.37 -16.35
C LEU A 103 4.58 21.09 -15.78
N SER A 104 4.87 20.90 -14.48
CA SER A 104 6.06 21.47 -13.85
C SER A 104 7.37 20.87 -14.38
N ILE A 105 7.39 19.57 -14.67
CA ILE A 105 8.55 18.89 -15.26
C ILE A 105 8.76 19.37 -16.70
N GLU A 106 7.70 19.48 -17.49
CA GLU A 106 7.76 20.00 -18.87
C GLU A 106 8.34 21.42 -18.88
N ARG A 107 7.84 22.31 -18.00
CA ARG A 107 8.35 23.69 -17.89
C ARG A 107 9.81 23.77 -17.42
N ASN A 108 10.20 22.91 -16.47
CA ASN A 108 11.58 22.86 -15.98
C ASN A 108 12.54 22.29 -17.03
N LEU A 109 12.10 21.30 -17.82
CA LEU A 109 12.87 20.73 -18.92
C LEU A 109 13.02 21.73 -20.06
N GLU A 110 11.96 22.47 -20.40
CA GLU A 110 11.99 23.56 -21.36
C GLU A 110 12.97 24.65 -20.90
N SER A 111 12.89 25.08 -19.63
CA SER A 111 13.81 26.05 -19.04
C SER A 111 15.26 25.55 -19.07
N ALA A 112 15.52 24.30 -18.69
CA ALA A 112 16.86 23.71 -18.71
C ALA A 112 17.40 23.55 -20.14
N SER A 113 16.55 23.25 -21.11
CA SER A 113 16.93 23.19 -22.53
C SER A 113 17.26 24.58 -23.08
N LEU A 114 16.48 25.61 -22.71
CA LEU A 114 16.74 27.00 -23.06
C LEU A 114 18.03 27.53 -22.44
N THR A 115 18.31 27.21 -21.17
CA THR A 115 19.58 27.56 -20.52
C THR A 115 20.76 26.92 -21.24
N LYS A 116 20.66 25.64 -21.59
CA LYS A 116 21.73 24.94 -22.31
C LYS A 116 21.96 25.52 -23.71
N VAL A 117 20.89 25.88 -24.43
CA VAL A 117 20.98 26.53 -25.75
C VAL A 117 21.56 27.94 -25.64
N ALA A 118 21.24 28.69 -24.58
CA ALA A 118 21.81 30.02 -24.34
C ALA A 118 23.30 29.95 -23.99
N ASP A 119 23.72 28.97 -23.19
CA ASP A 119 25.13 28.73 -22.87
C ASP A 119 25.92 28.31 -24.11
N GLU A 120 25.33 27.46 -24.96
CA GLU A 120 25.93 27.04 -26.22
C GLU A 120 26.03 28.19 -27.23
N ALA A 121 25.01 29.06 -27.32
CA ALA A 121 25.05 30.28 -28.11
C ALA A 121 26.15 31.26 -27.62
N THR A 122 26.26 31.45 -26.31
CA THR A 122 27.30 32.32 -25.70
C THR A 122 28.71 31.76 -25.96
N SER A 123 28.86 30.43 -25.92
CA SER A 123 30.12 29.76 -26.25
C SER A 123 30.48 29.92 -27.73
N LEU A 124 29.49 29.79 -28.63
CA LEU A 124 29.66 29.99 -30.07
C LEU A 124 30.02 31.45 -30.40
N ASP A 125 29.38 32.44 -29.76
CA ASP A 125 29.73 33.86 -29.90
C ASP A 125 31.18 34.12 -29.46
N GLY A 126 31.61 33.55 -28.33
CA GLY A 126 32.99 33.65 -27.87
C GLY A 126 34.02 32.97 -28.79
N GLN A 127 33.63 31.92 -29.52
CA GLN A 127 34.47 31.30 -30.56
C GLN A 127 34.55 32.17 -31.81
N LEU A 128 33.42 32.77 -32.23
CA LEU A 128 33.36 33.70 -33.36
C LEU A 128 34.25 34.92 -33.11
N ASP A 129 34.20 35.51 -31.92
CA ASP A 129 35.04 36.66 -31.53
C ASP A 129 36.54 36.34 -31.60
N ARG A 130 36.94 35.12 -31.21
CA ARG A 130 38.33 34.65 -31.29
C ARG A 130 38.79 34.45 -32.73
N ILE A 131 37.92 33.94 -33.60
CA ILE A 131 38.22 33.78 -35.02
C ILE A 131 38.34 35.16 -35.68
N ASN A 132 37.44 36.08 -35.36
CA ASN A 132 37.44 37.43 -35.91
C ASN A 132 38.71 38.20 -35.51
N ASN A 133 39.12 38.10 -34.23
CA ASN A 133 40.38 38.69 -33.75
C ASN A 133 41.64 38.03 -34.34
N ARG A 134 41.57 36.79 -34.81
CA ARG A 134 42.66 36.11 -35.51
C ARG A 134 42.77 36.47 -36.98
N LEU A 135 41.66 36.88 -37.60
CA LEU A 135 41.61 37.33 -39.00
C LEU A 135 41.92 38.84 -39.13
N ALA A 136 41.81 39.58 -38.02
CA ALA A 136 42.13 41.01 -37.95
C ALA A 136 43.61 41.32 -37.60
N ASN A 137 44.42 40.29 -37.31
CA ASN A 137 45.89 40.34 -37.18
C ASN A 137 46.53 39.62 -38.37
#